data_AF-A0A7Y1VX47-F1
#
_entry.id   AF-A0A7Y1VX47-F1
#
_cell.length_a   1.000
_cell.length_b   1.000
_cell.length_c   1.000
_cell.angle_alpha   90.00
_cell.angle_beta   90.00
_cell.angle_gamma   90.00
#
_symmetry.space_group_name_H-M   'P 1'
#
loop_
_entity.id
_entity.type
_entity.pdbx_description
1 polymer ?
#
loop_
_entity_poly.entity_id
_entity_poly.type
_entity_poly.pdbx_seq_one_letter_code
_entity_poly.pdbx_strand_id
1 'polypeptide(L)'
;MSNIEIQYPLWAVLLCLLAGALFAALLYYRARYFPAARIWAKGSLAFLRFLAVTLLSLLLLSPILKNTKEESKKPVIIFAQDQSVSIKSESDSNLLIRYQEELQSVIDDLSQTYDVKTFAFGEQYREGIDWQFTDKSSNQSAVLEHIGDLYGDQNLGAIVFATDGIYNEGKDPRYANRSFTAPLYTIALGDTTPDRDLAIRQVFYNNISYLGDKTSIQVDITAYNCDGSKSNLSVYRISGDESTLLESMPFTIDSDDFFQTIELAIPQDFTGLQRYRATLSPLSGEKSTINNRKDFFIDVIDARQKILILAASPHPDIAALKTSLEQNKNYEIETATIRKFQGKVDDFDFIILHQLPARGIDDRAILREINIKKKPRMIVVGTQTNLGELNQFQTLVSIKPKAG
;
A
#
# COMPACT_ATOMS: atom_id res chain seq x y z
N MET A 1 55.91 27.12 8.50
CA MET A 1 57.23 27.24 7.85
C MET A 1 58.11 26.04 8.19
N SER A 2 57.76 24.85 7.69
CA SER A 2 58.61 23.66 7.73
C SER A 2 58.14 22.70 6.64
N ASN A 3 58.38 23.07 5.38
CA ASN A 3 57.88 22.36 4.19
C ASN A 3 58.81 21.21 3.75
N ILE A 4 59.81 20.87 4.58
CA ILE A 4 60.78 19.81 4.30
C ILE A 4 60.64 18.77 5.41
N GLU A 5 60.07 17.63 5.06
CA GLU A 5 60.03 16.44 5.92
C GLU A 5 61.08 15.44 5.42
N ILE A 6 61.92 14.96 6.34
CA ILE A 6 62.86 13.86 6.09
C ILE A 6 62.23 12.63 6.71
N GLN A 7 62.04 11.56 5.93
CA GLN A 7 61.46 10.30 6.42
C GLN A 7 62.35 9.61 7.48
N TYR A 8 63.65 9.91 7.44
CA TYR A 8 64.64 9.38 8.36
C TYR A 8 64.80 10.27 9.61
N PRO A 9 65.24 9.70 10.75
CA PRO A 9 65.52 10.47 11.95
C PRO A 9 66.52 11.61 11.70
N LEU A 10 66.37 12.74 12.41
CA LEU A 10 67.22 13.91 12.26
C LEU A 10 68.73 13.63 12.47
N TRP A 11 69.09 12.59 13.24
CA TRP A 11 70.50 12.18 13.41
C TRP A 11 71.14 11.62 12.13
N ALA A 12 70.35 11.20 11.14
CA ALA A 12 70.87 10.77 9.83
C ALA A 12 71.58 11.93 9.10
N VAL A 13 71.17 13.18 9.33
CA VAL A 13 71.85 14.38 8.80
C VAL A 13 73.27 14.50 9.36
N LEU A 14 73.46 14.13 10.63
CA LEU A 14 74.80 14.11 11.25
C LEU A 14 75.70 13.06 10.60
N LEU A 15 75.15 11.90 10.21
CA LEU A 15 75.90 10.90 9.46
C LEU A 15 76.30 11.38 8.06
N CYS A 16 75.43 12.14 7.37
CA CYS A 16 75.79 12.75 6.07
C CYS A 16 76.94 13.75 6.21
N LEU A 17 76.92 14.58 7.26
CA LEU A 17 78.00 15.53 7.56
C LEU A 17 79.31 14.80 7.91
N LEU A 18 79.23 13.73 8.72
CA LEU A 18 80.38 12.91 9.07
C LEU A 18 80.96 12.20 7.85
N ALA A 19 80.13 11.67 6.94
CA ALA A 19 80.57 11.04 5.70
C ALA A 19 81.32 12.03 4.80
N GLY A 20 80.79 13.25 4.63
CA GLY A 20 81.46 14.32 3.90
C GLY A 20 82.79 14.71 4.54
N ALA A 21 82.83 14.84 5.87
CA ALA A 21 84.03 15.23 6.61
C ALA A 21 85.11 14.14 6.54
N LEU A 22 84.73 12.88 6.68
CA LEU A 22 85.62 11.72 6.55
C LEU A 22 86.21 11.63 5.15
N PHE A 23 85.38 11.80 4.11
CA PHE A 23 85.83 11.73 2.71
C PHE A 23 86.82 12.87 2.38
N ALA A 24 86.53 14.09 2.84
CA ALA A 24 87.44 15.23 2.69
C ALA A 24 88.73 15.03 3.50
N ALA A 25 88.65 14.54 4.74
CA ALA A 25 89.83 14.26 5.56
C ALA A 25 90.71 13.18 4.90
N LEU A 26 90.15 12.06 4.45
CA LEU A 26 90.92 10.95 3.87
C LEU A 26 91.71 11.40 2.62
N LEU A 27 91.08 12.18 1.73
CA LEU A 27 91.73 12.66 0.51
C LEU A 27 92.81 13.71 0.75
N TYR A 28 92.71 14.53 1.80
CA TYR A 28 93.59 15.70 2.00
C TYR A 28 94.49 15.65 3.23
N TYR A 29 94.26 14.77 4.20
CA TYR A 29 95.03 14.64 5.44
C TYR A 29 96.47 14.14 5.20
N ARG A 30 96.72 13.45 4.08
CA ARG A 30 98.07 13.00 3.66
C ARG A 30 98.34 13.13 2.15
N ALA A 31 97.72 14.10 1.48
CA ALA A 31 97.85 14.28 0.04
C ALA A 31 99.27 14.67 -0.39
N ARG A 32 100.09 13.69 -0.80
CA ARG A 32 101.38 13.92 -1.49
C ARG A 32 101.23 14.28 -2.98
N TYR A 33 100.01 14.23 -3.52
CA TYR A 33 99.72 14.45 -4.95
C TYR A 33 99.82 15.91 -5.41
N PHE A 34 99.89 16.89 -4.50
CA PHE A 34 100.02 18.32 -4.85
C PHE A 34 101.14 19.02 -4.04
N PRO A 35 102.42 18.77 -4.34
CA PRO A 35 103.54 19.36 -3.61
C PRO A 35 103.65 20.88 -3.78
N ALA A 36 103.18 21.45 -4.91
CA ALA A 36 103.31 22.87 -5.24
C ALA A 36 102.04 23.74 -4.99
N ALA A 37 100.92 23.15 -4.55
CA ALA A 37 99.68 23.90 -4.35
C ALA A 37 99.68 24.65 -3.01
N ARG A 38 99.33 25.96 -3.03
CA ARG A 38 99.20 26.81 -1.84
C ARG A 38 98.12 26.27 -0.89
N ILE A 39 98.31 26.48 0.41
CA ILE A 39 97.48 25.94 1.50
C ILE A 39 95.98 26.32 1.35
N TRP A 40 95.67 27.56 0.94
CA TRP A 40 94.28 28.02 0.72
C TRP A 40 93.55 27.25 -0.39
N ALA A 41 94.25 26.88 -1.47
CA ALA A 41 93.66 26.11 -2.57
C ALA A 41 93.36 24.66 -2.17
N LYS A 42 94.18 24.07 -1.29
CA LYS A 42 93.90 22.75 -0.70
C LYS A 42 92.69 22.82 0.24
N GLY A 43 92.60 23.88 1.03
CA GLY A 43 91.45 24.12 1.93
C GLY A 43 90.13 24.31 1.17
N SER A 44 90.11 25.14 0.12
CA SER A 44 88.90 25.38 -0.67
C SER A 44 88.43 24.13 -1.41
N LEU A 45 89.34 23.36 -1.99
CA LEU A 45 89.00 22.12 -2.69
C LEU A 45 88.57 21.00 -1.74
N ALA A 46 89.07 20.98 -0.50
CA ALA A 46 88.60 20.08 0.55
C ALA A 46 87.18 20.47 1.01
N PHE A 47 86.92 21.76 1.22
CA PHE A 47 85.59 22.27 1.59
C PHE A 47 84.54 22.01 0.51
N LEU A 48 84.88 22.25 -0.76
CA LEU A 48 83.96 22.02 -1.87
C LEU A 48 83.61 20.53 -2.03
N ARG A 49 84.58 19.63 -1.79
CA ARG A 49 84.33 18.17 -1.73
C ARG A 49 83.51 17.74 -0.53
N PHE A 50 83.78 18.30 0.65
CA PHE A 50 82.95 18.09 1.84
C PHE A 50 81.49 18.47 1.55
N LEU A 51 81.27 19.64 0.98
CA LEU A 51 79.94 20.15 0.64
C LEU A 51 79.25 19.26 -0.39
N ALA A 52 79.95 18.87 -1.46
CA ALA A 52 79.40 18.02 -2.51
C ALA A 52 78.97 16.64 -1.98
N VAL A 53 79.82 15.96 -1.19
CA VAL A 53 79.49 14.64 -0.63
C VAL A 53 78.36 14.75 0.39
N THR A 54 78.40 15.76 1.26
CA THR A 54 77.32 16.00 2.24
C THR A 54 75.98 16.23 1.53
N LEU A 55 75.96 17.06 0.48
CA LEU A 55 74.74 17.38 -0.27
C LEU A 55 74.20 16.16 -1.04
N LEU A 56 75.09 15.36 -1.64
CA LEU A 56 74.71 14.08 -2.27
C LEU A 56 74.13 13.10 -1.26
N SER A 57 74.76 12.94 -0.08
CA SER A 57 74.25 12.08 0.98
C SER A 57 72.93 12.57 1.55
N LEU A 58 72.72 13.89 1.66
CA LEU A 58 71.45 14.48 2.06
C LEU A 58 70.35 14.24 1.02
N LEU A 59 70.68 14.30 -0.27
CA LEU A 59 69.72 14.02 -1.34
C LEU A 59 69.35 12.52 -1.39
N LEU A 60 70.26 11.65 -0.96
CA LEU A 60 70.03 10.21 -0.75
C LEU A 60 69.04 9.91 0.39
N LEU A 61 68.88 10.82 1.35
CA LEU A 61 67.81 10.74 2.37
C LEU A 61 66.43 11.09 1.79
N SER A 62 66.33 11.40 0.50
CA SER A 62 65.10 11.64 -0.25
C SER A 62 64.18 12.66 0.44
N PRO A 63 64.61 13.91 0.66
CA PRO A 63 63.78 14.93 1.30
C PRO A 63 62.53 15.22 0.47
N ILE A 64 61.36 15.19 1.11
CA ILE A 64 60.08 15.43 0.43
C ILE A 64 59.63 16.86 0.71
N LEU A 65 59.28 17.57 -0.36
CA LEU A 65 58.65 18.89 -0.29
C LEU A 65 57.14 18.68 -0.18
N LYS A 66 56.58 18.92 1.01
CA LYS A 66 55.13 18.83 1.23
C LYS A 66 54.51 20.20 0.98
N ASN A 67 53.62 20.27 0.00
CA ASN A 67 52.83 21.47 -0.28
C ASN A 67 51.36 21.18 0.06
N THR A 68 50.93 21.62 1.24
CA THR A 68 49.51 21.54 1.62
C THR A 68 48.82 22.80 1.08
N LYS A 69 47.89 22.62 0.13
CA LYS A 69 46.95 23.67 -0.25
C LYS A 69 45.68 23.48 0.56
N GLU A 70 45.36 24.45 1.40
CA GLU A 70 44.07 24.52 2.07
C GLU A 70 43.09 25.27 1.15
N GLU A 71 42.00 24.62 0.77
CA GLU A 71 40.93 25.23 -0.01
C GLU A 71 39.66 25.23 0.85
N SER A 72 39.14 26.41 1.16
CA SER A 72 37.88 26.55 1.90
C SER A 72 36.71 26.41 0.92
N LYS A 73 36.01 25.28 0.97
CA LYS A 73 34.78 25.06 0.20
C LYS A 73 33.57 25.60 0.95
N LYS A 74 32.77 26.44 0.29
CA LYS A 74 31.47 26.88 0.80
C LYS A 74 30.56 25.66 0.98
N PRO A 75 29.70 25.61 2.02
CA PRO A 75 28.67 24.60 2.11
C PRO A 75 27.68 24.73 0.93
N VAL A 76 27.22 23.60 0.43
CA VAL A 76 26.23 23.53 -0.65
C VAL A 76 24.83 23.49 -0.04
N ILE A 77 23.91 24.32 -0.52
CA ILE A 77 22.49 24.26 -0.16
C ILE A 77 21.71 23.92 -1.42
N ILE A 78 20.84 22.92 -1.35
CA ILE A 78 20.06 22.47 -2.49
C ILE A 78 18.60 22.88 -2.30
N PHE A 79 18.02 23.55 -3.28
CA PHE A 79 16.58 23.77 -3.39
C PHE A 79 16.02 22.86 -4.48
N ALA A 80 15.07 22.01 -4.11
CA ALA A 80 14.34 21.15 -5.04
C ALA A 80 12.87 21.56 -5.05
N GLN A 81 12.36 21.94 -6.23
CA GLN A 81 10.99 22.38 -6.44
C GLN A 81 10.24 21.37 -7.29
N ASP A 82 9.11 20.88 -6.78
CA ASP A 82 8.17 20.08 -7.55
C ASP A 82 7.49 20.95 -8.62
N GLN A 83 7.49 20.48 -9.86
CA GLN A 83 6.90 21.14 -11.04
C GLN A 83 5.74 20.31 -11.61
N SER A 84 5.09 19.51 -10.77
CA SER A 84 3.90 18.78 -11.16
C SER A 84 2.67 19.70 -11.31
N VAL A 85 1.72 19.25 -12.14
CA VAL A 85 0.47 19.99 -12.42
C VAL A 85 -0.41 20.16 -11.17
N SER A 86 -0.31 19.26 -10.18
CA SER A 86 -1.13 19.32 -8.95
C SER A 86 -0.92 20.62 -8.17
N ILE A 87 0.33 21.08 -8.05
CA ILE A 87 0.68 22.32 -7.34
C ILE A 87 -0.03 23.53 -7.96
N LYS A 88 -0.04 23.62 -9.29
CA LYS A 88 -0.70 24.72 -10.00
C LYS A 88 -2.23 24.60 -9.95
N SER A 89 -2.75 23.36 -9.91
CA SER A 89 -4.19 23.12 -9.87
C SER A 89 -4.81 23.38 -8.49
N GLU A 90 -4.05 23.17 -7.42
CA GLU A 90 -4.54 23.32 -6.04
C GLU A 90 -4.22 24.68 -5.42
N SER A 91 -3.31 25.47 -6.02
CA SER A 91 -2.92 26.78 -5.51
C SER A 91 -3.66 27.93 -6.19
N ASP A 92 -4.07 28.94 -5.42
CA ASP A 92 -4.48 30.24 -5.97
C ASP A 92 -3.31 30.83 -6.79
N SER A 93 -3.59 31.27 -8.01
CA SER A 93 -2.61 31.90 -8.90
C SER A 93 -1.86 33.06 -8.24
N ASN A 94 -2.51 33.85 -7.38
CA ASN A 94 -1.86 34.95 -6.67
C ASN A 94 -0.91 34.47 -5.57
N LEU A 95 -1.27 33.39 -4.87
CA LEU A 95 -0.41 32.79 -3.85
C LEU A 95 0.83 32.17 -4.50
N LEU A 96 0.66 31.51 -5.64
CA LEU A 96 1.74 30.88 -6.38
C LEU A 96 2.77 31.91 -6.89
N ILE A 97 2.32 33.07 -7.37
CA ILE A 97 3.23 34.17 -7.78
C ILE A 97 4.01 34.71 -6.58
N ARG A 98 3.34 34.97 -5.46
CA ARG A 98 4.03 35.44 -4.23
C ARG A 98 5.06 34.43 -3.72
N TYR A 99 4.70 33.16 -3.72
CA TYR A 99 5.60 32.07 -3.36
C TYR A 99 6.87 32.06 -4.24
N GLN A 100 6.72 32.24 -5.56
CA GLN A 100 7.87 32.31 -6.47
C GLN A 100 8.79 33.48 -6.15
N GLU A 101 8.23 34.67 -5.93
CA GLU A 101 8.99 35.87 -5.58
C GLU A 101 9.73 35.70 -4.24
N GLU A 102 9.04 35.18 -3.22
CA GLU A 102 9.61 34.92 -1.90
C GLU A 102 10.72 33.86 -1.97
N LEU A 103 10.50 32.73 -2.64
CA LEU A 103 11.51 31.68 -2.76
C LEU A 103 12.74 32.17 -3.52
N GLN A 104 12.55 32.91 -4.62
CA GLN A 104 13.66 33.48 -5.37
C GLN A 104 14.48 34.46 -4.51
N SER A 105 13.81 35.31 -3.70
CA SER A 105 14.50 36.21 -2.79
C SER A 105 15.35 35.48 -1.74
N VAL A 106 14.86 34.34 -1.23
CA VAL A 106 15.60 33.49 -0.29
C VAL A 106 16.80 32.82 -0.96
N ILE A 107 16.64 32.33 -2.19
CA ILE A 107 17.73 31.74 -2.97
C ILE A 107 18.83 32.77 -3.21
N ASP A 108 18.46 34.00 -3.59
CA ASP A 108 19.41 35.09 -3.88
C ASP A 108 20.18 35.53 -2.62
N ASP A 109 19.51 35.63 -1.47
CA ASP A 109 20.14 35.97 -0.19
C ASP A 109 21.13 34.88 0.26
N LEU A 110 20.73 33.60 0.19
CA LEU A 110 21.59 32.47 0.55
C LEU A 110 22.80 32.32 -0.38
N SER A 111 22.65 32.66 -1.66
CA SER A 111 23.72 32.58 -2.66
C SER A 111 24.91 33.52 -2.37
N GLN A 112 24.72 34.54 -1.53
CA GLN A 112 25.82 35.40 -1.10
C GLN A 112 26.82 34.66 -0.20
N THR A 113 26.31 33.77 0.66
CA THR A 113 27.09 33.08 1.70
C THR A 113 27.43 31.63 1.31
N TYR A 114 26.50 30.93 0.66
CA TYR A 114 26.57 29.50 0.34
C TYR A 114 26.64 29.25 -1.16
N ASP A 115 27.01 28.03 -1.56
CA ASP A 115 26.84 27.59 -2.96
C ASP A 115 25.43 26.99 -3.11
N VAL A 116 24.50 27.78 -3.64
CA VAL A 116 23.10 27.35 -3.79
C VAL A 116 22.91 26.67 -5.14
N LYS A 117 22.37 25.45 -5.12
CA LYS A 117 21.97 24.70 -6.32
C LYS A 117 20.47 24.54 -6.33
N THR A 118 19.88 24.70 -7.50
CA THR A 118 18.43 24.61 -7.69
C THR A 118 18.11 23.47 -8.63
N PHE A 119 17.05 22.73 -8.32
CA PHE A 119 16.54 21.62 -9.11
C PHE A 119 15.02 21.74 -9.24
N ALA A 120 14.53 21.47 -10.44
CA ALA A 120 13.14 21.18 -10.70
C ALA A 120 12.94 19.66 -10.76
N PHE A 121 11.83 19.13 -10.27
CA PHE A 121 11.48 17.72 -10.43
C PHE A 121 10.00 17.51 -10.69
N GLY A 122 9.68 16.39 -11.31
CA GLY A 122 8.34 15.99 -11.71
C GLY A 122 8.43 14.61 -12.36
N GLU A 123 8.16 14.53 -13.67
CA GLU A 123 8.40 13.34 -14.49
C GLU A 123 9.90 13.06 -14.63
N GLN A 124 10.70 14.12 -14.72
CA GLN A 124 12.15 14.09 -14.73
C GLN A 124 12.69 15.19 -13.82
N TYR A 125 13.91 15.01 -13.31
CA TYR A 125 14.62 16.08 -12.62
C TYR A 125 15.44 16.90 -13.61
N ARG A 126 15.53 18.21 -13.37
CA ARG A 126 16.24 19.19 -14.21
C ARG A 126 17.02 20.15 -13.30
N GLU A 127 18.18 20.61 -13.76
CA GLU A 127 18.91 21.69 -13.09
C GLU A 127 18.22 23.03 -13.35
N GLY A 128 18.08 23.85 -12.31
CA GLY A 128 17.34 25.11 -12.35
C GLY A 128 15.84 24.94 -12.09
N ILE A 129 15.21 26.00 -11.61
CA ILE A 129 13.74 26.06 -11.41
C ILE A 129 13.15 26.86 -12.57
N ASP A 130 12.28 26.22 -13.35
CA ASP A 130 11.65 26.78 -14.56
C ASP A 130 10.23 27.35 -14.34
N TRP A 131 9.61 27.03 -13.19
CA TRP A 131 8.29 27.52 -12.75
C TRP A 131 7.13 27.21 -13.71
N GLN A 132 7.25 26.15 -14.52
CA GLN A 132 6.25 25.84 -15.54
C GLN A 132 5.06 25.03 -15.01
N PHE A 133 5.27 24.20 -13.99
CA PHE A 133 4.27 23.29 -13.41
C PHE A 133 3.52 22.44 -14.45
N THR A 134 4.25 21.85 -15.40
CA THR A 134 3.69 21.09 -16.53
C THR A 134 3.78 19.58 -16.37
N ASP A 135 4.52 19.10 -15.38
CA ASP A 135 4.88 17.69 -15.29
C ASP A 135 3.68 16.88 -14.78
N LYS A 136 3.36 15.77 -15.45
CA LYS A 136 2.15 14.97 -15.13
C LYS A 136 2.37 13.96 -14.01
N SER A 137 3.64 13.66 -13.73
CA SER A 137 4.06 12.83 -12.61
C SER A 137 5.00 13.58 -11.69
N SER A 138 5.15 13.05 -10.47
CA SER A 138 6.12 13.50 -9.47
C SER A 138 6.86 12.28 -8.95
N ASN A 139 8.15 12.18 -9.29
CA ASN A 139 9.08 11.16 -8.82
C ASN A 139 10.08 11.76 -7.83
N GLN A 140 9.60 11.97 -6.61
CA GLN A 140 10.39 12.51 -5.50
C GLN A 140 11.59 11.61 -5.13
N SER A 141 11.49 10.29 -5.32
CA SER A 141 12.58 9.36 -5.00
C SER A 141 13.80 9.56 -5.92
N ALA A 142 13.58 9.76 -7.22
CA ALA A 142 14.65 9.90 -8.19
C ALA A 142 15.49 11.17 -7.96
N VAL A 143 14.84 12.30 -7.65
CA VAL A 143 15.56 13.55 -7.35
C VAL A 143 16.36 13.46 -6.05
N LEU A 144 15.83 12.80 -5.02
CA LEU A 144 16.55 12.60 -3.75
C LEU A 144 17.76 11.67 -3.91
N GLU A 145 17.62 10.59 -4.68
CA GLU A 145 18.73 9.69 -5.03
C GLU A 145 19.79 10.45 -5.84
N HIS A 146 19.38 11.23 -6.85
CA HIS A 146 20.28 12.04 -7.66
C HIS A 146 21.07 13.09 -6.85
N ILE A 147 20.41 13.77 -5.91
CA ILE A 147 21.05 14.70 -4.98
C ILE A 147 22.08 13.98 -4.12
N GLY A 148 21.75 12.79 -3.61
CA GLY A 148 22.66 11.95 -2.85
C GLY A 148 23.89 11.53 -3.65
N ASP A 149 23.70 11.10 -4.88
CA ASP A 149 24.79 10.63 -5.74
C ASP A 149 25.75 11.77 -6.16
N LEU A 150 25.24 12.98 -6.38
CA LEU A 150 26.06 14.12 -6.79
C LEU A 150 26.70 14.88 -5.62
N TYR A 151 25.97 15.07 -4.52
CA TYR A 151 26.36 15.97 -3.44
C TYR A 151 26.54 15.28 -2.09
N GLY A 152 26.28 13.96 -1.98
CA GLY A 152 26.41 13.21 -0.73
C GLY A 152 27.82 13.25 -0.13
N ASP A 153 28.86 13.21 -0.98
CA ASP A 153 30.27 13.30 -0.57
C ASP A 153 30.82 14.75 -0.52
N GLN A 154 29.96 15.74 -0.77
CA GLN A 154 30.33 17.16 -0.69
C GLN A 154 29.98 17.74 0.69
N ASN A 155 30.37 18.99 0.94
CA ASN A 155 29.97 19.72 2.15
C ASN A 155 28.50 20.18 2.03
N LEU A 156 27.56 19.24 1.95
CA LEU A 156 26.15 19.51 1.80
C LEU A 156 25.57 19.99 3.15
N GLY A 157 25.16 21.26 3.19
CA GLY A 157 24.71 21.92 4.41
C GLY A 157 23.21 21.72 4.68
N ALA A 158 22.37 21.75 3.64
CA ALA A 158 20.93 21.55 3.75
C ALA A 158 20.29 21.24 2.40
N ILE A 159 19.15 20.55 2.43
CA ILE A 159 18.25 20.39 1.29
C ILE A 159 16.90 21.00 1.68
N VAL A 160 16.39 21.90 0.86
CA VAL A 160 15.04 22.45 0.94
C VAL A 160 14.21 21.82 -0.18
N PHE A 161 13.12 21.18 0.18
CA PHE A 161 12.31 20.35 -0.71
C PHE A 161 10.87 20.84 -0.70
N ALA A 162 10.41 21.42 -1.80
CA ALA A 162 9.09 22.02 -1.91
C ALA A 162 8.17 21.15 -2.77
N THR A 163 7.08 20.64 -2.18
CA THR A 163 6.13 19.70 -2.83
C THR A 163 4.79 19.70 -2.09
N ASP A 164 3.73 19.23 -2.75
CA ASP A 164 2.44 18.90 -2.14
C ASP A 164 2.45 17.54 -1.41
N GLY A 165 3.56 16.80 -1.51
CA GLY A 165 3.76 15.49 -0.89
C GLY A 165 3.14 14.34 -1.67
N ILE A 166 2.49 14.61 -2.81
CA ILE A 166 1.90 13.59 -3.67
C ILE A 166 2.99 13.06 -4.61
N TYR A 167 3.28 11.77 -4.52
CA TYR A 167 4.13 11.06 -5.49
C TYR A 167 3.28 10.01 -6.21
N ASN A 168 3.41 9.94 -7.53
CA ASN A 168 2.69 8.97 -8.37
C ASN A 168 3.63 8.11 -9.22
N GLU A 169 4.95 8.34 -9.11
CA GLU A 169 5.98 7.59 -9.78
C GLU A 169 7.18 7.35 -8.86
N GLY A 170 7.89 6.23 -9.06
CA GLY A 170 9.03 5.86 -8.26
C GLY A 170 8.68 5.13 -6.96
N LYS A 171 9.64 5.08 -6.05
CA LYS A 171 9.48 4.45 -4.73
C LYS A 171 8.96 5.48 -3.74
N ASP A 172 8.37 5.00 -2.65
CA ASP A 172 8.01 5.85 -1.52
C ASP A 172 9.25 6.62 -1.03
N PRO A 173 9.22 7.97 -1.04
CA PRO A 173 10.37 8.84 -0.72
C PRO A 173 10.88 8.68 0.73
N ARG A 174 10.07 8.10 1.62
CA ARG A 174 10.47 7.77 2.99
C ARG A 174 11.48 6.64 3.03
N TYR A 175 11.45 5.75 2.04
CA TYR A 175 12.38 4.63 1.89
C TYR A 175 13.41 4.84 0.78
N ALA A 176 13.45 6.03 0.16
CA ALA A 176 14.50 6.38 -0.79
C ALA A 176 15.87 6.31 -0.09
N ASN A 177 16.87 5.77 -0.78
CA ASN A 177 18.19 5.60 -0.21
C ASN A 177 18.88 6.98 -0.12
N ARG A 178 18.89 7.57 1.08
CA ARG A 178 19.49 8.88 1.30
C ARG A 178 21.00 8.72 1.50
N SER A 179 21.76 8.83 0.42
CA SER A 179 23.23 8.81 0.45
C SER A 179 23.84 10.13 0.98
N PHE A 180 23.08 10.94 1.71
CA PHE A 180 23.52 12.23 2.26
C PHE A 180 23.16 12.37 3.73
N THR A 181 23.99 13.09 4.49
CA THR A 181 23.79 13.35 5.93
C THR A 181 23.20 14.73 6.24
N ALA A 182 22.96 15.54 5.22
CA ALA A 182 22.44 16.90 5.37
C ALA A 182 20.97 16.90 5.86
N PRO A 183 20.57 17.91 6.65
CA PRO A 183 19.16 18.10 7.04
C PRO A 183 18.29 18.38 5.81
N LEU A 184 17.12 17.73 5.78
CA LEU A 184 16.08 17.92 4.78
C LEU A 184 14.94 18.75 5.39
N TYR A 185 14.74 19.96 4.87
CA TYR A 185 13.63 20.85 5.19
C TYR A 185 12.57 20.75 4.11
N THR A 186 11.32 20.58 4.48
CA THR A 186 10.21 20.44 3.53
C THR A 186 9.31 21.65 3.58
N ILE A 187 8.99 22.21 2.41
CA ILE A 187 7.96 23.24 2.24
C ILE A 187 6.72 22.52 1.68
N ALA A 188 5.67 22.45 2.48
CA ALA A 188 4.41 21.87 2.05
C ALA A 188 3.65 22.89 1.20
N LEU A 189 3.37 22.53 -0.06
CA LEU A 189 2.62 23.35 -1.01
C LEU A 189 1.21 22.79 -1.16
N GLY A 190 0.18 23.57 -0.82
CA GLY A 190 -1.21 23.13 -0.96
C GLY A 190 -2.16 23.98 -0.12
N ASP A 191 -3.44 23.97 -0.49
CA ASP A 191 -4.49 24.57 0.32
C ASP A 191 -4.81 23.65 1.49
N THR A 192 -4.78 24.20 2.71
CA THR A 192 -5.13 23.46 3.94
C THR A 192 -6.61 23.55 4.27
N THR A 193 -7.38 24.31 3.49
CA THR A 193 -8.84 24.35 3.63
C THR A 193 -9.46 23.14 2.93
N PRO A 194 -10.13 22.23 3.66
CA PRO A 194 -10.81 21.11 3.03
C PRO A 194 -11.92 21.64 2.12
N ASP A 195 -11.97 21.17 0.87
CA ASP A 195 -13.08 21.51 -0.01
C ASP A 195 -14.39 20.95 0.56
N ARG A 196 -15.51 21.60 0.21
CA ARG A 196 -16.83 21.04 0.44
C ARG A 196 -16.98 19.76 -0.37
N ASP A 197 -17.14 18.61 0.27
CA ASP A 197 -17.22 17.31 -0.41
C ASP A 197 -18.06 16.32 0.40
N LEU A 198 -18.93 15.57 -0.26
CA LEU A 198 -19.76 14.51 0.32
C LEU A 198 -19.46 13.21 -0.42
N ALA A 199 -19.07 12.16 0.29
CA ALA A 199 -18.62 10.94 -0.35
C ALA A 199 -19.16 9.67 0.33
N ILE A 200 -19.36 8.63 -0.47
CA ILE A 200 -19.48 7.27 0.03
C ILE A 200 -18.07 6.70 0.17
N ARG A 201 -17.61 6.53 1.40
CA ARG A 201 -16.29 5.95 1.70
C ARG A 201 -16.28 4.45 1.41
N GLN A 202 -17.25 3.72 1.95
CA GLN A 202 -17.32 2.27 1.83
C GLN A 202 -18.75 1.75 1.94
N VAL A 203 -19.00 0.59 1.34
CA VAL A 203 -20.25 -0.17 1.50
C VAL A 203 -19.88 -1.58 1.96
N PHE A 204 -20.36 -1.97 3.14
CA PHE A 204 -20.23 -3.32 3.68
C PHE A 204 -21.52 -4.09 3.41
N TYR A 205 -21.37 -5.31 2.91
CA TYR A 205 -22.47 -6.19 2.56
C TYR A 205 -22.00 -7.63 2.56
N ASN A 206 -22.96 -8.56 2.68
CA ASN A 206 -22.69 -9.97 2.45
C ASN A 206 -22.72 -10.25 0.94
N ASN A 207 -21.68 -10.93 0.43
CA ASN A 207 -21.57 -11.26 -0.98
C ASN A 207 -22.58 -12.32 -1.44
N ILE A 208 -23.23 -13.01 -0.50
CA ILE A 208 -24.23 -14.04 -0.76
C ILE A 208 -25.50 -13.68 0.01
N SER A 209 -26.65 -13.79 -0.65
CA SER A 209 -27.96 -13.72 0.00
C SER A 209 -28.91 -14.75 -0.58
N TYR A 210 -30.04 -14.98 0.09
CA TYR A 210 -31.05 -15.92 -0.35
C TYR A 210 -32.27 -15.22 -0.96
N LEU A 211 -32.86 -15.86 -1.96
CA LEU A 211 -34.09 -15.38 -2.61
C LEU A 211 -35.24 -15.27 -1.60
N GLY A 212 -35.85 -14.09 -1.52
CA GLY A 212 -36.98 -13.76 -0.65
C GLY A 212 -36.59 -13.29 0.76
N ASP A 213 -35.29 -13.18 1.05
CA ASP A 213 -34.76 -12.63 2.29
C ASP A 213 -34.45 -11.13 2.17
N LYS A 214 -34.12 -10.48 3.30
CA LYS A 214 -33.61 -9.10 3.35
C LYS A 214 -32.14 -9.10 3.77
N THR A 215 -31.28 -8.55 2.95
CA THR A 215 -29.86 -8.40 3.26
C THR A 215 -29.61 -7.05 3.93
N SER A 216 -28.93 -7.04 5.07
CA SER A 216 -28.44 -5.79 5.65
C SER A 216 -27.15 -5.34 4.95
N ILE A 217 -27.08 -4.05 4.64
CA ILE A 217 -25.88 -3.37 4.14
C ILE A 217 -25.57 -2.17 5.03
N GLN A 218 -24.29 -1.85 5.19
CA GLN A 218 -23.84 -0.68 5.93
C GLN A 218 -23.05 0.24 4.99
N VAL A 219 -23.44 1.51 4.93
CA VAL A 219 -22.82 2.52 4.07
C VAL A 219 -22.13 3.55 4.94
N ASP A 220 -20.80 3.63 4.81
CA ASP A 220 -19.99 4.66 5.43
C ASP A 220 -20.02 5.92 4.58
N ILE A 221 -20.52 6.99 5.18
CA ILE A 221 -20.64 8.31 4.56
C ILE A 221 -19.67 9.26 5.27
N THR A 222 -18.92 10.02 4.48
CA THR A 222 -18.04 11.10 4.95
C THR A 222 -18.44 12.40 4.31
N ALA A 223 -18.42 13.51 5.05
CA ALA A 223 -18.59 14.84 4.49
C ALA A 223 -17.61 15.84 5.10
N TYR A 224 -17.07 16.72 4.27
CA TYR A 224 -16.18 17.80 4.67
C TYR A 224 -16.82 19.16 4.37
N ASN A 225 -16.75 20.12 5.30
CA ASN A 225 -17.29 21.48 5.19
C ASN A 225 -18.76 21.53 4.71
N CYS A 226 -19.58 20.59 5.21
CA CYS A 226 -20.98 20.42 4.85
C CYS A 226 -21.94 20.61 6.03
N ASP A 227 -21.51 21.22 7.14
CA ASP A 227 -22.37 21.39 8.33
C ASP A 227 -23.72 22.05 8.00
N GLY A 228 -24.78 21.55 8.64
CA GLY A 228 -26.16 21.97 8.43
C GLY A 228 -26.80 21.51 7.11
N SER A 229 -26.08 20.77 6.27
CA SER A 229 -26.61 20.25 5.00
C SER A 229 -27.45 18.98 5.21
N LYS A 230 -28.39 18.74 4.30
CA LYS A 230 -29.21 17.52 4.27
C LYS A 230 -28.97 16.76 3.00
N SER A 231 -28.78 15.46 3.10
CA SER A 231 -28.67 14.56 1.95
C SER A 231 -29.52 13.32 2.18
N ASN A 232 -29.61 12.49 1.15
CA ASN A 232 -30.41 11.27 1.17
C ASN A 232 -29.62 10.13 0.54
N LEU A 233 -29.47 9.04 1.29
CA LEU A 233 -28.88 7.79 0.83
C LEU A 233 -29.95 6.94 0.17
N SER A 234 -29.80 6.66 -1.12
CA SER A 234 -30.69 5.81 -1.91
C SER A 234 -29.94 4.59 -2.43
N VAL A 235 -30.58 3.42 -2.34
CA VAL A 235 -30.04 2.17 -2.88
C VAL A 235 -30.89 1.70 -4.04
N TYR A 236 -30.26 1.48 -5.19
CA TYR A 236 -30.89 1.04 -6.41
C TYR A 236 -30.42 -0.35 -6.80
N ARG A 237 -31.32 -1.19 -7.33
CA ARG A 237 -30.94 -2.35 -8.14
C ARG A 237 -30.77 -1.89 -9.59
N ILE A 238 -29.68 -2.30 -10.22
CA ILE A 238 -29.35 -1.97 -11.61
C ILE A 238 -29.53 -3.22 -12.47
N SER A 239 -30.40 -3.15 -13.47
CA SER A 239 -30.65 -4.23 -14.43
C SER A 239 -30.58 -3.67 -15.85
N GLY A 240 -29.42 -3.80 -16.50
CA GLY A 240 -29.17 -3.14 -17.78
C GLY A 240 -29.21 -1.61 -17.62
N ASP A 241 -30.09 -0.95 -18.38
CA ASP A 241 -30.30 0.50 -18.33
C ASP A 241 -31.38 0.93 -17.32
N GLU A 242 -32.11 -0.02 -16.73
CA GLU A 242 -33.12 0.27 -15.73
C GLU A 242 -32.52 0.30 -14.32
N SER A 243 -32.98 1.28 -13.52
CA SER A 243 -32.65 1.39 -12.10
C SER A 243 -33.94 1.39 -11.28
N THR A 244 -34.03 0.48 -10.32
CA THR A 244 -35.18 0.36 -9.42
C THR A 244 -34.75 0.79 -8.03
N LEU A 245 -35.41 1.82 -7.47
CA LEU A 245 -35.19 2.23 -6.08
C LEU A 245 -35.70 1.13 -5.14
N LEU A 246 -34.86 0.70 -4.20
CA LEU A 246 -35.22 -0.29 -3.19
C LEU A 246 -35.49 0.36 -1.85
N GLU A 247 -34.53 1.16 -1.36
CA GLU A 247 -34.58 1.80 -0.05
C GLU A 247 -33.98 3.20 -0.14
N SER A 248 -34.45 4.09 0.74
CA SER A 248 -34.06 5.49 0.78
C SER A 248 -34.13 6.01 2.20
N MET A 249 -33.03 6.60 2.68
CA MET A 249 -32.94 7.14 4.03
C MET A 249 -32.33 8.55 4.04
N PRO A 250 -33.09 9.58 4.49
CA PRO A 250 -32.56 10.92 4.65
C PRO A 250 -31.67 11.01 5.90
N PHE A 251 -30.63 11.82 5.83
CA PHE A 251 -29.75 12.13 6.97
C PHE A 251 -29.33 13.60 6.94
N THR A 252 -28.88 14.10 8.09
CA THR A 252 -28.40 15.48 8.25
C THR A 252 -26.94 15.44 8.65
N ILE A 253 -26.15 16.34 8.08
CA ILE A 253 -24.73 16.52 8.37
C ILE A 253 -24.64 17.59 9.46
N ASP A 254 -24.06 17.25 10.61
CA ASP A 254 -24.02 18.07 11.82
C ASP A 254 -22.61 18.50 12.25
N SER A 255 -21.61 18.28 11.39
CA SER A 255 -20.23 18.73 11.57
C SER A 255 -19.53 18.97 10.24
N ASP A 256 -18.48 19.81 10.28
CA ASP A 256 -17.60 20.06 9.12
C ASP A 256 -16.65 18.89 8.81
N ASP A 257 -16.44 17.98 9.76
CA ASP A 257 -15.79 16.68 9.55
C ASP A 257 -16.79 15.61 10.01
N PHE A 258 -17.63 15.15 9.09
CA PHE A 258 -18.76 14.28 9.38
C PHE A 258 -18.46 12.84 8.98
N PHE A 259 -18.80 11.90 9.85
CA PHE A 259 -18.77 10.47 9.56
C PHE A 259 -20.01 9.79 10.14
N GLN A 260 -20.73 9.06 9.30
CA GLN A 260 -21.87 8.25 9.72
C GLN A 260 -21.93 6.94 8.94
N THR A 261 -22.17 5.85 9.65
CA THR A 261 -22.55 4.58 9.04
C THR A 261 -24.08 4.44 9.07
N ILE A 262 -24.69 4.27 7.90
CA ILE A 262 -26.13 4.05 7.76
C ILE A 262 -26.37 2.59 7.38
N GLU A 263 -27.23 1.90 8.14
CA GLU A 263 -27.62 0.52 7.87
C GLU A 263 -28.99 0.45 7.16
N LEU A 264 -29.07 -0.31 6.07
CA LEU A 264 -30.28 -0.48 5.26
C LEU A 264 -30.51 -1.97 4.98
N ALA A 265 -31.77 -2.41 4.99
CA ALA A 265 -32.16 -3.79 4.68
C ALA A 265 -32.80 -3.89 3.30
N ILE A 266 -32.09 -4.46 2.32
CA ILE A 266 -32.55 -4.57 0.93
C ILE A 266 -33.24 -5.92 0.64
N PRO A 267 -34.44 -5.94 0.03
CA PRO A 267 -35.12 -7.19 -0.34
C PRO A 267 -34.47 -7.88 -1.55
N GLN A 268 -34.47 -9.21 -1.54
CA GLN A 268 -33.86 -10.05 -2.58
C GLN A 268 -34.91 -10.78 -3.41
N ASP A 269 -35.35 -10.15 -4.50
CA ASP A 269 -36.46 -10.69 -5.32
C ASP A 269 -35.99 -11.52 -6.54
N PHE A 270 -34.70 -11.47 -6.89
CA PHE A 270 -34.16 -12.07 -8.11
C PHE A 270 -32.89 -12.86 -7.82
N THR A 271 -32.79 -14.05 -8.40
CA THR A 271 -31.64 -14.95 -8.27
C THR A 271 -30.46 -14.56 -9.17
N GLY A 272 -29.27 -15.02 -8.83
CA GLY A 272 -28.01 -14.79 -9.55
C GLY A 272 -27.27 -13.55 -9.08
N LEU A 273 -26.20 -13.18 -9.81
CA LEU A 273 -25.38 -12.02 -9.49
C LEU A 273 -26.15 -10.71 -9.78
N GLN A 274 -26.58 -10.04 -8.73
CA GLN A 274 -27.32 -8.78 -8.80
C GLN A 274 -26.39 -7.59 -8.56
N ARG A 275 -26.51 -6.54 -9.38
CA ARG A 275 -25.78 -5.27 -9.22
C ARG A 275 -26.63 -4.25 -8.48
N TYR A 276 -26.06 -3.64 -7.46
CA TYR A 276 -26.67 -2.56 -6.70
C TYR A 276 -25.79 -1.31 -6.77
N ARG A 277 -26.43 -0.16 -6.55
CA ARG A 277 -25.78 1.15 -6.47
C ARG A 277 -26.32 1.92 -5.27
N ALA A 278 -25.43 2.26 -4.34
CA ALA A 278 -25.69 3.27 -3.32
C ALA A 278 -25.38 4.66 -3.92
N THR A 279 -26.28 5.61 -3.74
CA THR A 279 -26.15 6.98 -4.24
C THR A 279 -26.55 7.98 -3.16
N LEU A 280 -25.73 9.02 -2.97
CA LEU A 280 -26.06 10.18 -2.17
C LEU A 280 -26.60 11.30 -3.06
N SER A 281 -27.58 12.03 -2.55
CA SER A 281 -28.05 13.25 -3.22
C SER A 281 -26.96 14.34 -3.15
N PRO A 282 -26.58 14.94 -4.28
CA PRO A 282 -25.50 15.92 -4.32
C PRO A 282 -25.89 17.22 -3.59
N LEU A 283 -24.92 17.82 -2.91
CA LEU A 283 -24.99 19.14 -2.31
C LEU A 283 -24.46 20.19 -3.28
N SER A 284 -24.89 21.43 -3.10
CA SER A 284 -24.42 22.55 -3.92
C SER A 284 -22.98 22.93 -3.56
N GLY A 285 -22.11 23.03 -4.56
CA GLY A 285 -20.71 23.44 -4.37
C GLY A 285 -19.76 22.32 -3.92
N GLU A 286 -20.14 21.06 -4.14
CA GLU A 286 -19.23 19.92 -3.93
C GLU A 286 -18.06 19.92 -4.93
N LYS A 287 -16.86 19.56 -4.47
CA LYS A 287 -15.67 19.36 -5.31
C LYS A 287 -15.91 18.30 -6.39
N SER A 288 -16.58 17.21 -6.01
CA SER A 288 -16.90 16.11 -6.91
C SER A 288 -18.25 15.53 -6.55
N THR A 289 -18.98 15.07 -7.58
CA THR A 289 -20.22 14.27 -7.41
C THR A 289 -20.01 12.82 -7.83
N ILE A 290 -18.77 12.46 -8.21
CA ILE A 290 -18.42 11.12 -8.73
C ILE A 290 -18.30 10.12 -7.59
N ASN A 291 -17.78 10.56 -6.45
CA ASN A 291 -17.64 9.87 -5.17
C ASN A 291 -18.96 9.69 -4.39
N ASN A 292 -20.05 10.30 -4.84
CA ASN A 292 -21.39 10.18 -4.23
C ASN A 292 -22.09 8.86 -4.61
N ARG A 293 -21.47 8.02 -5.45
CA ARG A 293 -22.03 6.75 -5.91
C ARG A 293 -21.06 5.60 -5.74
N LYS A 294 -21.57 4.45 -5.30
CA LYS A 294 -20.78 3.22 -5.16
C LYS A 294 -21.59 2.02 -5.62
N ASP A 295 -21.00 1.24 -6.53
CA ASP A 295 -21.56 -0.01 -7.01
C ASP A 295 -21.06 -1.19 -6.17
N PHE A 296 -21.95 -2.15 -5.94
CA PHE A 296 -21.65 -3.41 -5.25
C PHE A 296 -22.49 -4.56 -5.82
N PHE A 297 -22.09 -5.79 -5.54
CA PHE A 297 -22.67 -6.98 -6.17
C PHE A 297 -22.98 -8.06 -5.13
N ILE A 298 -24.18 -8.63 -5.18
CA ILE A 298 -24.59 -9.71 -4.27
C ILE A 298 -25.04 -10.89 -5.14
N ASP A 299 -24.52 -12.07 -4.84
CA ASP A 299 -24.97 -13.32 -5.45
C ASP A 299 -26.19 -13.85 -4.70
N VAL A 300 -27.34 -13.86 -5.36
CA VAL A 300 -28.61 -14.29 -4.75
C VAL A 300 -28.91 -15.73 -5.13
N ILE A 301 -28.80 -16.62 -4.14
CA ILE A 301 -28.98 -18.05 -4.34
C ILE A 301 -30.41 -18.45 -3.98
N ASP A 302 -31.05 -19.23 -4.84
CA ASP A 302 -32.25 -19.97 -4.46
C ASP A 302 -31.82 -21.27 -3.76
N ALA A 303 -31.79 -21.24 -2.43
CA ALA A 303 -31.39 -22.38 -1.60
C ALA A 303 -32.54 -22.97 -0.79
N ARG A 304 -33.79 -22.86 -1.30
CA ARG A 304 -34.94 -23.45 -0.64
C ARG A 304 -34.78 -24.97 -0.53
N GLN A 305 -35.00 -25.51 0.66
CA GLN A 305 -34.93 -26.94 0.92
C GLN A 305 -36.19 -27.60 0.37
N LYS A 306 -36.02 -28.56 -0.53
CA LYS A 306 -37.14 -29.33 -1.09
C LYS A 306 -37.48 -30.49 -0.16
N ILE A 307 -38.70 -30.48 0.38
CA ILE A 307 -39.19 -31.49 1.32
C ILE A 307 -40.32 -32.27 0.67
N LEU A 308 -40.16 -33.59 0.56
CA LEU A 308 -41.20 -34.49 0.09
C LEU A 308 -41.96 -35.10 1.27
N ILE A 309 -43.28 -34.94 1.32
CA ILE A 309 -44.16 -35.71 2.20
C ILE A 309 -44.77 -36.85 1.37
N LEU A 310 -44.28 -38.06 1.59
CA LEU A 310 -44.73 -39.26 0.89
C LEU A 310 -45.58 -40.11 1.82
N ALA A 311 -46.84 -40.33 1.44
CA ALA A 311 -47.81 -41.01 2.28
C ALA A 311 -48.38 -42.30 1.67
N ALA A 312 -48.75 -43.25 2.52
CA ALA A 312 -49.46 -44.46 2.11
C ALA A 312 -50.84 -44.16 1.49
N SER A 313 -51.58 -43.23 2.08
CA SER A 313 -52.91 -42.78 1.64
C SER A 313 -53.15 -41.30 2.01
N PRO A 314 -54.16 -40.63 1.44
CA PRO A 314 -54.57 -39.30 1.90
C PRO A 314 -54.94 -39.32 3.39
N HIS A 315 -54.46 -38.35 4.17
CA HIS A 315 -54.67 -38.27 5.61
C HIS A 315 -54.61 -36.80 6.09
N PRO A 316 -55.44 -36.37 7.06
CA PRO A 316 -55.42 -34.99 7.59
C PRO A 316 -54.06 -34.56 8.14
N ASP A 317 -53.28 -35.48 8.74
CA ASP A 317 -51.94 -35.19 9.26
C ASP A 317 -50.98 -34.66 8.20
N ILE A 318 -51.12 -35.09 6.93
CA ILE A 318 -50.30 -34.59 5.82
C ILE A 318 -50.57 -33.10 5.59
N ALA A 319 -51.85 -32.71 5.64
CA ALA A 319 -52.24 -31.31 5.50
C ALA A 319 -51.71 -30.49 6.69
N ALA A 320 -51.82 -31.00 7.92
CA ALA A 320 -51.27 -30.34 9.10
C ALA A 320 -49.75 -30.15 9.02
N LEU A 321 -49.00 -31.19 8.62
CA LEU A 321 -47.56 -31.13 8.42
C LEU A 321 -47.18 -30.14 7.31
N LYS A 322 -47.88 -30.20 6.17
CA LYS A 322 -47.66 -29.28 5.05
C LYS A 322 -47.84 -27.82 5.51
N THR A 323 -48.97 -27.49 6.12
CA THR A 323 -49.27 -26.13 6.58
C THR A 323 -48.27 -25.64 7.63
N SER A 324 -47.80 -26.52 8.53
CA SER A 324 -46.79 -26.15 9.52
C SER A 324 -45.43 -25.86 8.89
N LEU A 325 -45.03 -26.62 7.86
CA LEU A 325 -43.74 -26.45 7.20
C LEU A 325 -43.73 -25.28 6.22
N GLU A 326 -44.85 -25.00 5.56
CA GLU A 326 -45.01 -23.86 4.63
C GLU A 326 -44.90 -22.48 5.30
N GLN A 327 -44.96 -22.41 6.64
CA GLN A 327 -44.68 -21.17 7.38
C GLN A 327 -43.23 -20.69 7.18
N ASN A 328 -42.31 -21.61 6.91
CA ASN A 328 -40.91 -21.29 6.62
C ASN A 328 -40.72 -21.06 5.12
N LYS A 329 -40.42 -19.81 4.73
CA LYS A 329 -40.19 -19.42 3.33
C LYS A 329 -39.01 -20.11 2.67
N ASN A 330 -38.12 -20.71 3.46
CA ASN A 330 -36.97 -21.47 2.97
C ASN A 330 -37.31 -22.91 2.60
N TYR A 331 -38.56 -23.36 2.74
CA TYR A 331 -38.98 -24.72 2.40
C TYR A 331 -39.92 -24.75 1.19
N GLU A 332 -39.66 -25.69 0.28
CA GLU A 332 -40.55 -26.03 -0.82
C GLU A 332 -41.15 -27.42 -0.53
N ILE A 333 -42.45 -27.48 -0.29
CA ILE A 333 -43.12 -28.71 0.16
C ILE A 333 -43.88 -29.36 -0.99
N GLU A 334 -43.50 -30.59 -1.34
CA GLU A 334 -44.26 -31.45 -2.25
C GLU A 334 -44.95 -32.56 -1.46
N THR A 335 -46.21 -32.84 -1.77
CA THR A 335 -46.98 -33.92 -1.14
C THR A 335 -47.44 -34.92 -2.17
N ALA A 336 -47.12 -36.19 -1.98
CA ALA A 336 -47.54 -37.27 -2.86
C ALA A 336 -48.00 -38.49 -2.08
N THR A 337 -48.89 -39.28 -2.69
CA THR A 337 -49.15 -40.64 -2.22
C THR A 337 -48.22 -41.59 -2.94
N ILE A 338 -47.79 -42.65 -2.28
CA ILE A 338 -46.85 -43.64 -2.83
C ILE A 338 -47.31 -44.23 -4.18
N ARG A 339 -48.62 -44.34 -4.40
CA ARG A 339 -49.21 -44.83 -5.67
C ARG A 339 -49.15 -43.82 -6.82
N LYS A 340 -49.06 -42.53 -6.50
CA LYS A 340 -49.08 -41.42 -7.48
C LYS A 340 -47.72 -40.75 -7.66
N PHE A 341 -46.76 -41.03 -6.78
CA PHE A 341 -45.43 -40.45 -6.87
C PHE A 341 -44.68 -41.03 -8.07
N GLN A 342 -44.28 -40.15 -9.00
CA GLN A 342 -43.49 -40.50 -10.19
C GLN A 342 -42.17 -39.71 -10.25
N GLY A 343 -41.88 -38.89 -9.23
CA GLY A 343 -40.66 -38.08 -9.16
C GLY A 343 -39.43 -38.88 -8.76
N LYS A 344 -38.26 -38.24 -8.81
CA LYS A 344 -37.01 -38.82 -8.30
C LYS A 344 -36.84 -38.44 -6.84
N VAL A 345 -36.50 -39.42 -6.01
CA VAL A 345 -36.18 -39.21 -4.60
C VAL A 345 -34.98 -38.26 -4.44
N ASP A 346 -34.10 -38.22 -5.42
CA ASP A 346 -32.88 -37.41 -5.41
C ASP A 346 -33.12 -35.90 -5.46
N ASP A 347 -34.26 -35.47 -5.99
CA ASP A 347 -34.59 -34.05 -6.17
C ASP A 347 -34.98 -33.35 -4.85
N PHE A 348 -35.14 -34.11 -3.76
CA PHE A 348 -35.57 -33.62 -2.44
C PHE A 348 -34.45 -33.72 -1.40
N ASP A 349 -34.28 -32.68 -0.59
CA ASP A 349 -33.28 -32.62 0.47
C ASP A 349 -33.70 -33.40 1.72
N PHE A 350 -35.01 -33.47 1.99
CA PHE A 350 -35.58 -34.17 3.13
C PHE A 350 -36.88 -34.89 2.79
N ILE A 351 -37.12 -36.06 3.41
CA ILE A 351 -38.30 -36.89 3.10
C ILE A 351 -39.06 -37.26 4.37
N ILE A 352 -40.35 -36.94 4.41
CA ILE A 352 -41.28 -37.34 5.46
C ILE A 352 -42.09 -38.53 4.94
N LEU A 353 -41.87 -39.69 5.54
CA LEU A 353 -42.56 -40.94 5.23
C LEU A 353 -43.75 -41.11 6.18
N HIS A 354 -44.96 -40.89 5.69
CA HIS A 354 -46.19 -41.01 6.48
C HIS A 354 -46.86 -42.37 6.29
N GLN A 355 -46.80 -43.19 7.34
CA GLN A 355 -47.27 -44.57 7.41
C GLN A 355 -46.60 -45.55 6.42
N LEU A 356 -45.37 -45.26 6.01
CA LEU A 356 -44.55 -46.14 5.15
C LEU A 356 -43.41 -46.80 5.94
N PRO A 357 -43.06 -48.08 5.69
CA PRO A 357 -43.64 -48.99 4.70
C PRO A 357 -45.11 -49.34 5.00
N ALA A 358 -45.97 -49.42 3.98
CA ALA A 358 -47.41 -49.61 4.13
C ALA A 358 -47.87 -51.05 3.85
N ARG A 359 -48.85 -51.54 4.63
CA ARG A 359 -49.41 -52.88 4.43
C ARG A 359 -50.14 -52.98 3.08
N GLY A 360 -49.79 -53.98 2.28
CA GLY A 360 -50.47 -54.28 1.02
C GLY A 360 -50.15 -53.30 -0.13
N ILE A 361 -49.06 -52.53 0.00
CA ILE A 361 -48.53 -51.65 -1.06
C ILE A 361 -47.08 -52.07 -1.35
N ASP A 362 -46.70 -52.16 -2.62
CA ASP A 362 -45.30 -52.42 -2.99
C ASP A 362 -44.52 -51.10 -3.05
N ASP A 363 -43.94 -50.71 -1.92
CA ASP A 363 -43.17 -49.47 -1.74
C ASP A 363 -41.66 -49.71 -1.54
N ARG A 364 -41.24 -50.97 -1.58
CA ARG A 364 -39.86 -51.43 -1.32
C ARG A 364 -38.83 -50.82 -2.26
N ALA A 365 -39.19 -50.54 -3.52
CA ALA A 365 -38.29 -49.95 -4.50
C ALA A 365 -37.88 -48.52 -4.10
N ILE A 366 -38.87 -47.67 -3.81
CA ILE A 366 -38.64 -46.28 -3.39
C ILE A 366 -37.93 -46.25 -2.04
N LEU A 367 -38.35 -47.09 -1.08
CA LEU A 367 -37.67 -47.18 0.22
C LEU A 367 -36.19 -47.59 0.07
N ARG A 368 -35.89 -48.57 -0.78
CA ARG A 368 -34.51 -48.95 -1.08
C ARG A 368 -33.72 -47.81 -1.69
N GLU A 369 -34.31 -47.04 -2.61
CA GLU A 369 -33.68 -45.87 -3.20
C GLU A 369 -33.33 -44.81 -2.14
N ILE A 370 -34.27 -44.48 -1.24
CA ILE A 370 -34.05 -43.56 -0.12
C ILE A 370 -32.88 -44.07 0.76
N ASN A 371 -32.79 -45.37 1.04
CA ASN A 371 -31.67 -45.98 1.78
C ASN A 371 -30.33 -45.86 1.06
N ILE A 372 -30.27 -46.21 -0.23
CA ILE A 372 -29.04 -46.16 -1.03
C ILE A 372 -28.51 -44.73 -1.13
N LYS A 373 -29.41 -43.77 -1.37
CA LYS A 373 -29.08 -42.34 -1.49
C LYS A 373 -28.82 -41.66 -0.14
N LYS A 374 -29.00 -42.38 0.98
CA LYS A 374 -28.83 -41.88 2.35
C LYS A 374 -29.59 -40.57 2.61
N LYS A 375 -30.77 -40.41 2.00
CA LYS A 375 -31.57 -39.19 2.18
C LYS A 375 -31.98 -39.02 3.65
N PRO A 376 -31.81 -37.82 4.23
CA PRO A 376 -32.39 -37.45 5.52
C PRO A 376 -33.90 -37.69 5.50
N ARG A 377 -34.43 -38.29 6.57
CA ARG A 377 -35.85 -38.64 6.61
C ARG A 377 -36.44 -38.63 8.01
N MET A 378 -37.75 -38.41 8.05
CA MET A 378 -38.60 -38.64 9.21
C MET A 378 -39.63 -39.71 8.87
N ILE A 379 -39.93 -40.61 9.79
CA ILE A 379 -40.94 -41.66 9.61
C ILE A 379 -42.04 -41.46 10.64
N VAL A 380 -43.28 -41.25 10.16
CA VAL A 380 -44.48 -41.19 10.99
C VAL A 380 -45.16 -42.55 10.93
N VAL A 381 -45.11 -43.28 12.04
CA VAL A 381 -45.67 -44.64 12.16
C VAL A 381 -47.15 -44.56 12.52
N GLY A 382 -47.99 -45.35 11.86
CA GLY A 382 -49.43 -45.43 12.14
C GLY A 382 -49.99 -46.83 11.96
N THR A 383 -51.32 -46.94 11.92
CA THR A 383 -52.03 -48.22 11.85
C THR A 383 -51.83 -48.95 10.52
N GLN A 384 -51.56 -48.23 9.42
CA GLN A 384 -51.30 -48.82 8.11
C GLN A 384 -49.84 -49.24 7.91
N THR A 385 -48.95 -48.91 8.84
CA THR A 385 -47.52 -49.24 8.73
C THR A 385 -47.28 -50.74 8.90
N ASN A 386 -46.47 -51.31 8.03
CA ASN A 386 -45.92 -52.65 8.17
C ASN A 386 -44.70 -52.60 9.10
N LEU A 387 -44.92 -52.90 10.39
CA LEU A 387 -43.87 -52.84 11.40
C LEU A 387 -42.72 -53.84 11.14
N GLY A 388 -43.02 -54.98 10.50
CA GLY A 388 -41.99 -55.97 10.14
C GLY A 388 -41.02 -55.41 9.11
N GLU A 389 -41.55 -54.81 8.04
CA GLU A 389 -40.74 -54.16 7.00
C GLU A 389 -40.06 -52.89 7.52
N LEU A 390 -40.73 -52.12 8.39
CA LEU A 390 -40.14 -50.94 9.01
C LEU A 390 -38.89 -51.28 9.83
N ASN A 391 -38.94 -52.36 10.61
CA ASN A 391 -37.80 -52.84 11.41
C ASN A 391 -36.64 -53.39 10.55
N GLN A 392 -36.90 -53.73 9.27
CA GLN A 392 -35.85 -54.10 8.31
C GLN A 392 -35.34 -52.87 7.54
N PHE A 393 -36.20 -51.88 7.33
CA PHE A 393 -35.91 -50.66 6.58
C PHE A 393 -34.96 -49.73 7.34
N GLN A 394 -35.08 -49.66 8.67
CA GLN A 394 -34.23 -48.85 9.54
C GLN A 394 -33.69 -49.65 10.74
N THR A 395 -32.58 -49.18 11.30
CA THR A 395 -31.85 -49.86 12.40
C THR A 395 -31.85 -49.09 13.72
N LEU A 396 -32.57 -47.96 13.80
CA LEU A 396 -32.57 -47.06 14.96
C LEU A 396 -33.44 -47.56 16.11
N VAL A 397 -34.64 -48.07 15.80
CA VAL A 397 -35.65 -48.48 16.80
C VAL A 397 -36.33 -49.77 16.35
N SER A 398 -36.59 -50.70 17.28
CA SER A 398 -37.42 -51.88 17.01
C SER A 398 -38.82 -51.67 17.60
N ILE A 399 -39.83 -51.63 16.74
CA ILE A 399 -41.23 -51.49 17.15
C ILE A 399 -41.90 -52.87 17.11
N LYS A 400 -42.38 -53.33 18.27
CA LYS A 400 -43.18 -54.55 18.38
C LYS A 400 -44.62 -54.19 18.76
N PRO A 401 -45.63 -54.75 18.09
CA PRO A 401 -47.01 -54.59 18.53
C PRO A 401 -47.16 -55.24 19.91
N LYS A 402 -47.87 -54.58 20.83
CA LYS A 402 -48.25 -55.19 22.11
C LYS A 402 -49.18 -56.36 21.76
N ALA A 403 -48.77 -57.58 22.09
CA ALA A 403 -49.63 -58.75 21.95
C ALA A 403 -50.92 -58.47 22.74
N GLY A 404 -52.07 -58.56 22.06
CA GLY A 404 -53.38 -58.49 22.66
C GLY A 404 -53.68 -59.76 23.43
#